data_AF-A0A8T3NPA1-F1
#
_entry.id   AF-A0A8T3NPA1-F1
#
_cell.length_a   1.000
_cell.length_b   1.000
_cell.length_c   1.000
_cell.angle_alpha   90.00
_cell.angle_beta   90.00
_cell.angle_gamma   90.00
#
_symmetry.space_group_name_H-M   'P 1'
#
loop_
_entity.id
_entity.type
_entity.pdbx_description
1 polymer ?
#
loop_
_entity_poly.entity_id
_entity_poly.type
_entity_poly.pdbx_seq_one_letter_code
_entity_poly.pdbx_strand_id
1 'polypeptide(L)' 'PTPLEAAGRDPVYVGRIRQDPHDRHTLEWFAVTDNLRKGAALNTVQIAELLVASESG' A
#
# COMPACT_ATOMS: atom_id res chain seq x y z
N PRO A 1 -7.01 -10.27 -4.53
CA PRO A 1 -7.50 -8.90 -4.33
C PRO A 1 -7.89 -8.28 -5.68
N THR A 2 -9.00 -7.55 -5.70
CA THR A 2 -9.54 -6.88 -6.90
C THR A 2 -9.77 -5.38 -6.64
N PRO A 3 -9.84 -4.54 -7.69
CA PRO A 3 -10.13 -3.11 -7.53
C PRO A 3 -11.45 -2.83 -6.79
N LEU A 4 -12.48 -3.63 -7.05
CA LEU A 4 -13.77 -3.49 -6.39
C LEU A 4 -13.70 -3.74 -4.88
N GLU A 5 -12.88 -4.70 -4.44
CA GLU A 5 -12.64 -4.96 -3.03
C GLU A 5 -11.88 -3.83 -2.33
N ALA A 6 -11.05 -3.10 -3.07
CA ALA A 6 -10.18 -2.05 -2.54
C ALA A 6 -10.82 -0.65 -2.53
N ALA A 7 -11.77 -0.39 -3.43
CA ALA A 7 -12.42 0.91 -3.57
C ALA A 7 -13.05 1.41 -2.26
N GLY A 8 -12.78 2.67 -1.91
CA GLY A 8 -13.31 3.30 -0.71
C GLY A 8 -12.76 2.75 0.61
N ARG A 9 -11.67 1.95 0.57
CA ARG A 9 -11.03 1.40 1.77
C ARG A 9 -9.61 1.91 1.93
N ASP A 10 -9.17 1.90 3.18
CA ASP A 10 -7.85 2.41 3.58
C ASP A 10 -6.69 1.39 3.37
N PRO A 11 -6.89 0.06 3.47
CA PRO A 11 -5.79 -0.88 3.30
C PRO A 11 -5.29 -1.00 1.85
N VAL A 12 -3.99 -1.31 1.72
CA VAL A 12 -3.42 -1.88 0.50
C VAL A 12 -3.51 -3.40 0.61
N TYR A 13 -4.18 -4.04 -0.35
CA TYR A 13 -4.33 -5.48 -0.38
C TYR A 13 -3.24 -6.11 -1.24
N VAL A 14 -2.45 -7.03 -0.69
CA VAL A 14 -1.40 -7.77 -1.41
C VAL A 14 -1.78 -9.24 -1.48
N GLY A 15 -1.62 -9.86 -2.65
CA GLY A 15 -1.87 -11.29 -2.85
C GLY A 15 -1.09 -11.83 -4.03
N ARG A 16 -1.35 -13.10 -4.38
CA ARG A 16 -0.60 -13.82 -5.43
C ARG A 16 0.92 -13.82 -5.17
N ILE A 17 1.31 -13.84 -3.90
CA ILE A 17 2.71 -13.83 -3.47
C ILE A 17 3.30 -15.21 -3.80
N ARG A 18 4.33 -15.25 -4.64
CA ARG A 18 5.02 -16.49 -5.02
C ARG A 18 6.46 -16.22 -5.44
N GLN A 19 7.33 -17.18 -5.18
CA GLN A 19 8.68 -17.21 -5.74
C GLN A 19 8.60 -17.40 -7.26
N ASP A 20 9.41 -16.67 -8.02
CA ASP A 20 9.54 -16.90 -9.47
C ASP A 20 10.13 -18.30 -9.72
N PRO A 21 9.56 -19.10 -10.65
CA PRO A 21 10.01 -20.47 -10.90
C PRO A 21 11.35 -20.58 -11.63
N HIS A 22 11.85 -19.49 -12.21
CA HIS A 22 13.08 -19.44 -13.01
C HIS A 22 14.23 -18.74 -12.27
N ASP A 23 13.93 -17.86 -11.31
CA ASP A 23 14.91 -17.14 -10.52
C ASP A 23 14.56 -17.11 -9.02
N ARG A 24 15.43 -17.72 -8.21
CA ARG A 24 15.32 -17.74 -6.74
C ARG A 24 15.46 -16.35 -6.08
N HIS A 25 15.91 -15.34 -6.83
CA HIS A 25 16.06 -13.97 -6.33
C HIS A 25 14.86 -13.06 -6.67
N THR A 26 13.87 -13.57 -7.41
CA THR A 26 12.71 -12.79 -7.85
C THR A 26 11.42 -13.19 -7.12
N LEU A 27 10.72 -12.22 -6.54
CA LEU A 27 9.43 -12.41 -5.87
C LEU A 27 8.31 -11.76 -6.68
N GLU A 28 7.31 -12.54 -7.04
CA GLU A 28 6.10 -12.05 -7.71
C GLU A 28 4.98 -11.81 -6.69
N TRP A 29 4.26 -10.71 -6.86
CA TRP A 29 3.07 -10.39 -6.06
C TRP A 29 2.19 -9.41 -6.83
N PHE A 30 0.97 -9.24 -6.33
CA PHE A 30 0.00 -8.31 -6.91
C PHE A 30 -0.66 -7.50 -5.80
N ALA A 31 -0.62 -6.17 -5.91
CA ALA A 31 -1.29 -5.27 -4.98
C ALA A 31 -2.43 -4.48 -5.62
N VAL A 32 -3.42 -4.16 -4.79
CA VAL A 32 -4.54 -3.31 -5.15
C VAL A 32 -4.87 -2.38 -3.98
N THR A 33 -5.21 -1.13 -4.29
CA THR A 33 -5.66 -0.12 -3.32
C THR A 33 -6.58 0.88 -3.98
N ASP A 34 -7.35 1.64 -3.20
CA ASP A 34 -7.93 2.90 -3.66
C ASP A 34 -6.83 3.96 -3.82
N ASN A 35 -6.67 4.51 -5.02
CA ASN A 35 -5.60 5.44 -5.36
C ASN A 35 -5.85 6.85 -4.83
N LEU A 36 -7.11 7.32 -4.78
CA LEU A 36 -7.43 8.66 -4.29
C LEU A 36 -7.43 8.69 -2.75
N ARG A 37 -8.03 7.67 -2.12
CA ARG A 37 -8.14 7.59 -0.67
C ARG A 37 -6.84 7.19 0.00
N LYS A 38 -6.30 6.00 -0.27
CA LYS A 38 -5.05 5.55 0.36
C LYS A 38 -3.83 6.10 -0.37
N GLY A 39 -3.82 6.00 -1.70
CA GLY A 39 -2.66 6.39 -2.52
C GLY A 39 -2.26 7.85 -2.40
N ALA A 40 -3.24 8.77 -2.27
CA ALA A 40 -3.00 10.20 -2.15
C ALA A 40 -3.37 10.75 -0.76
N ALA A 41 -4.66 10.73 -0.39
CA ALA A 41 -5.14 11.48 0.78
C ALA A 41 -4.58 10.96 2.11
N LEU A 42 -4.81 9.68 2.43
CA LEU A 42 -4.42 9.10 3.72
C LEU A 42 -2.90 9.07 3.90
N ASN A 43 -2.13 8.77 2.84
CA ASN A 43 -0.68 8.86 2.91
C ASN A 43 -0.20 10.29 3.23
N THR A 44 -0.85 11.32 2.66
CA THR A 44 -0.51 12.73 2.94
C THR A 44 -0.75 13.07 4.40
N VAL A 45 -1.90 12.67 4.95
CA VAL A 45 -2.23 12.89 6.37
C VAL A 45 -1.22 12.19 7.28
N GLN A 46 -0.90 10.91 7.00
CA GLN A 46 0.05 10.14 7.79
C GLN A 46 1.45 10.76 7.81
N ILE A 47 1.91 11.30 6.68
CA ILE A 47 3.19 12.03 6.61
C ILE A 47 3.13 13.31 7.44
N ALA A 48 2.05 14.08 7.34
CA ALA A 48 1.89 15.31 8.14
C ALA A 48 1.87 15.01 9.65
N GLU A 49 1.20 13.94 10.07
CA GLU A 49 1.19 13.47 11.48
C GLU A 49 2.60 13.14 11.96
N LEU A 50 3.41 12.44 11.15
CA LEU A 50 4.79 12.11 11.49
C LEU A 50 5.67 13.36 11.62
N LEU A 51 5.50 14.36 10.74
CA LEU A 51 6.25 15.62 10.82
C LEU A 51 5.95 16.36 12.12
N VAL A 52 4.67 16.54 12.45
CA VAL A 52 4.25 17.19 13.71
C VAL A 52 4.80 16.45 14.93
N ALA A 53 4.75 15.11 14.92
CA ALA A 53 5.31 14.29 16.00
C ALA A 53 6.83 14.47 16.13
N SER A 54 7.54 14.65 15.01
CA SER A 54 9.00 14.82 14.99
C SER A 54 9.47 16.23 15.41
N GLU A 55 8.64 17.26 15.23
CA GLU A 55 8.94 18.64 15.65
C GLU A 55 8.66 18.90 17.15
N SER A 56 7.97 17.97 17.82
CA SER A 56 7.58 18.10 19.22
C SER A 56 8.61 17.55 20.23
N GLY A 57 9.84 17.26 19.79
CA GLY A 57 10.97 16.81 20.62
C GLY A 57 12.14 17.78 20.56
#